data_AF-A0A5N6EQP5-F1
#
_entry.id   AF-A0A5N6EQP5-F1
#
_cell.length_a   1.000
_cell.length_b   1.000
_cell.length_c   1.000
_cell.angle_alpha   90.00
_cell.angle_beta   90.00
_cell.angle_gamma   90.00
#
_symmetry.space_group_name_H-M   'P 1'
#
loop_
_entity.id
_entity.type
_entity.pdbx_description
1 polymer ?
#
loop_
_entity_poly.entity_id
_entity_poly.type
_entity_poly.pdbx_seq_one_letter_code
_entity_poly.pdbx_strand_id
1 'polypeptide(L)'
;MGRWGWRLFEGDQDLDAACCLAESLGIQTDDWEHSMSSMVHQTDMLAAEGIRAFYRTEEYKRELENEIVPYVRAKFDIDNFGDRFFAASCAQENDQTCLPAKYRTIILGALMMRAGAKIRAEDLQHLRDLVPQIHCSSRFALPLGDEGFRSPGRAQFLAALDHYQAGVPRNYQEPR
;
A
#
# COMPACT_ATOMS: atom_id res chain seq x y z
N MET A 1 -10.34 -18.64 9.92
CA MET A 1 -11.06 -17.43 9.48
C MET A 1 -10.38 -16.97 8.20
N GLY A 2 -11.10 -16.78 7.09
CA GLY A 2 -10.47 -16.35 5.83
C GLY A 2 -10.28 -14.84 5.76
N ARG A 3 -9.34 -14.39 4.91
CA ARG A 3 -9.03 -12.98 4.63
C ARG A 3 -10.27 -12.19 4.22
N TRP A 4 -10.39 -10.98 4.74
CA TRP A 4 -11.45 -10.03 4.39
C TRP A 4 -10.94 -9.07 3.32
N GLY A 5 -11.86 -8.38 2.64
CA GLY A 5 -11.49 -7.45 1.56
C GLY A 5 -11.15 -8.13 0.23
N TRP A 6 -11.51 -7.46 -0.85
CA TRP A 6 -11.23 -7.91 -2.22
C TRP A 6 -10.36 -6.93 -2.99
N ARG A 7 -10.36 -5.67 -2.56
CA ARG A 7 -9.59 -4.55 -3.12
C ARG A 7 -8.27 -4.39 -2.38
N LEU A 8 -7.36 -3.63 -2.99
CA LEU A 8 -6.06 -3.36 -2.38
C LEU A 8 -6.27 -2.56 -1.08
N PHE A 9 -5.57 -2.97 -0.02
CA PHE A 9 -5.69 -2.41 1.33
C PHE A 9 -6.99 -2.70 2.10
N GLU A 10 -7.86 -3.57 1.58
CA GLU A 10 -8.98 -4.10 2.37
C GLU A 10 -8.62 -5.42 3.08
N GLY A 11 -7.54 -6.06 2.65
CA GLY A 11 -6.99 -7.28 3.26
C GLY A 11 -6.29 -7.02 4.58
N ASP A 12 -6.44 -7.94 5.53
CA ASP A 12 -5.65 -7.96 6.77
C ASP A 12 -4.14 -7.95 6.47
N GLN A 13 -3.69 -8.80 5.56
CA GLN A 13 -2.29 -8.89 5.16
C GLN A 13 -1.78 -7.62 4.48
N ASP A 14 -2.62 -6.89 3.73
CA ASP A 14 -2.22 -5.66 3.04
C ASP A 14 -1.95 -4.54 4.05
N LEU A 15 -2.79 -4.47 5.08
CA LEU A 15 -2.67 -3.51 6.17
C LEU A 15 -1.49 -3.85 7.08
N ASP A 16 -1.32 -5.12 7.44
CA ASP A 16 -0.16 -5.57 8.22
C ASP A 16 1.15 -5.30 7.46
N ALA A 17 1.19 -5.60 6.16
CA ALA A 17 2.34 -5.31 5.31
C ALA A 17 2.61 -3.80 5.23
N ALA A 18 1.57 -2.96 5.14
CA ALA A 18 1.72 -1.50 5.12
C ALA A 18 2.23 -0.95 6.47
N CYS A 19 1.75 -1.48 7.59
CA CYS A 19 2.16 -1.09 8.94
C CYS A 19 3.60 -1.49 9.24
N CYS A 20 3.98 -2.72 8.91
CA CYS A 20 5.32 -3.24 9.20
C CYS A 20 6.37 -2.92 8.12
N LEU A 21 6.01 -2.19 7.06
CA LEU A 21 6.86 -2.01 5.89
C LEU A 21 8.22 -1.41 6.23
N ALA A 22 8.23 -0.27 6.94
CA ALA A 22 9.44 0.44 7.31
C ALA A 22 10.35 -0.41 8.21
N GLU A 23 9.77 -0.99 9.27
CA GLU A 23 10.48 -1.88 10.20
C GLU A 23 11.09 -3.09 9.48
N SER A 24 10.33 -3.73 8.59
CA SER A 24 10.77 -4.90 7.84
C SER A 24 11.92 -4.61 6.86
N LEU A 25 12.13 -3.32 6.53
CA LEU A 25 13.23 -2.85 5.68
C LEU A 25 14.35 -2.20 6.51
N GLY A 26 14.25 -2.23 7.85
CA GLY A 26 15.23 -1.64 8.77
C GLY A 26 15.26 -0.11 8.74
N ILE A 27 14.14 0.52 8.34
CA ILE A 27 14.04 1.96 8.16
C ILE A 27 13.21 2.55 9.30
N GLN A 28 13.80 3.53 9.99
CA GLN A 28 13.16 4.21 11.10
C GLN A 28 12.27 5.35 10.59
N THR A 29 10.99 5.30 10.97
CA THR A 29 9.98 6.34 10.68
C THR A 29 9.23 6.74 11.95
N ASP A 30 9.76 6.44 13.13
CA ASP A 30 9.09 6.66 14.43
C ASP A 30 8.91 8.15 14.76
N ASP A 31 9.67 9.03 14.10
CA ASP A 31 9.60 10.48 14.20
C ASP A 31 8.51 11.09 13.30
N TRP A 32 7.80 10.30 12.50
CA TRP A 32 6.76 10.79 11.61
C TRP A 32 5.44 10.96 12.36
N GLU A 33 4.82 12.14 12.19
CA GLU A 33 3.50 12.45 12.73
C GLU A 33 2.42 11.55 12.13
N HIS A 34 2.54 11.28 10.82
CA HIS A 34 1.69 10.32 10.12
C HIS A 34 2.55 9.24 9.45
N SER A 35 2.24 7.99 9.75
CA SER A 35 2.87 6.83 9.12
C SER A 35 2.35 6.60 7.70
N MET A 36 3.03 5.77 6.92
CA MET A 36 2.56 5.43 5.56
C MET A 36 1.22 4.69 5.58
N SER A 37 1.00 3.81 6.56
CA SER A 37 -0.28 3.10 6.71
C SER A 37 -1.43 4.03 7.12
N SER A 38 -1.15 5.22 7.66
CA SER A 38 -2.15 6.25 7.95
C SER A 38 -2.84 6.78 6.68
N MET A 39 -2.20 6.66 5.50
CA MET A 39 -2.80 7.07 4.22
C MET A 39 -3.88 6.10 3.69
N VAL A 40 -3.94 4.91 4.28
CA VAL A 40 -4.85 3.85 3.88
C VAL A 40 -6.16 4.00 4.64
N HIS A 41 -7.28 4.01 3.92
CA HIS A 41 -8.59 4.25 4.52
C HIS A 41 -9.04 3.07 5.39
N GLN A 42 -9.09 3.27 6.70
CA GLN A 42 -9.22 2.20 7.71
C GLN A 42 -10.66 1.70 7.94
N THR A 43 -11.59 1.99 7.04
CA THR A 43 -13.03 1.70 7.22
C THR A 43 -13.36 0.22 7.31
N ASP A 44 -12.51 -0.65 6.76
CA ASP A 44 -12.74 -2.09 6.68
C ASP A 44 -12.00 -2.87 7.78
N MET A 45 -11.25 -2.19 8.65
CA MET A 45 -10.61 -2.83 9.80
C MET A 45 -11.68 -3.43 10.73
N LEU A 46 -11.30 -4.47 11.49
CA LEU A 46 -12.06 -5.04 12.62
C LEU A 46 -12.20 -4.05 13.81
N ALA A 47 -12.22 -2.75 13.53
CA ALA A 47 -12.41 -1.70 14.49
C ALA A 47 -13.85 -1.69 15.01
N ALA A 48 -14.03 -1.24 16.25
CA ALA A 48 -15.34 -1.06 16.85
C ALA A 48 -16.22 -0.13 16.00
N GLU A 49 -17.54 -0.26 16.12
CA GLU A 49 -18.51 0.47 15.30
C GLU A 49 -18.31 2.00 15.33
N GLY A 50 -17.99 2.57 16.50
CA GLY A 50 -17.69 4.00 16.64
C GLY A 50 -16.45 4.44 15.87
N ILE A 51 -15.42 3.60 15.78
CA ILE A 51 -14.20 3.88 15.02
C ILE A 51 -14.48 3.79 13.50
N ARG A 52 -15.29 2.81 13.08
CA ARG A 52 -15.74 2.73 11.67
C ARG A 52 -16.60 3.92 11.28
N ALA A 53 -17.45 4.40 12.19
CA ALA A 53 -18.25 5.60 11.98
C ALA A 53 -17.37 6.85 11.86
N PHE A 54 -16.32 6.96 12.67
CA PHE A 54 -15.33 8.03 12.55
C PHE A 54 -14.65 8.04 11.18
N TYR A 55 -14.16 6.91 10.69
CA TYR A 55 -13.52 6.86 9.36
C TYR A 55 -14.47 7.09 8.18
N ARG A 56 -15.79 7.14 8.40
CA ARG A 56 -16.77 7.48 7.38
C ARG A 56 -17.15 8.96 7.39
N THR A 57 -16.61 9.76 8.31
CA THR A 57 -16.94 11.18 8.39
C THR A 57 -16.28 11.97 7.27
N GLU A 58 -16.94 13.06 6.85
CA GLU A 58 -16.35 13.98 5.88
C GLU A 58 -15.17 14.74 6.47
N GLU A 59 -15.16 14.95 7.79
CA GLU A 59 -14.04 15.53 8.52
C GLU A 59 -12.77 14.68 8.36
N TYR A 60 -12.86 13.37 8.62
CA TYR A 60 -11.72 12.46 8.46
C TYR A 60 -11.28 12.36 7.00
N LYS A 61 -12.23 12.31 6.06
CA LYS A 61 -11.89 12.30 4.63
C LYS A 61 -11.09 13.53 4.23
N ARG A 62 -11.47 14.72 4.73
CA ARG A 62 -10.73 15.96 4.48
C ARG A 62 -9.36 15.98 5.14
N GLU A 63 -9.24 15.49 6.37
CA GLU A 63 -7.96 15.33 7.06
C GLU A 63 -7.02 14.40 6.26
N LEU A 64 -7.54 13.25 5.82
CA LEU A 64 -6.79 12.29 5.02
C LEU A 64 -6.28 12.90 3.70
N GLU A 65 -7.16 13.60 2.98
CA GLU A 65 -6.85 14.20 1.67
C GLU A 65 -5.93 15.42 1.77
N ASN A 66 -6.09 16.28 2.79
CA ASN A 66 -5.44 17.58 2.85
C ASN A 66 -4.26 17.65 3.84
N GLU A 67 -4.17 16.74 4.80
CA GLU A 67 -3.13 16.75 5.84
C GLU A 67 -2.25 15.51 5.74
N ILE A 68 -2.83 14.31 5.89
CA ILE A 68 -2.09 13.05 6.01
C ILE A 68 -1.37 12.69 4.70
N VAL A 69 -2.10 12.65 3.58
CA VAL A 69 -1.53 12.28 2.27
C VAL A 69 -0.43 13.26 1.83
N PRO A 70 -0.63 14.59 1.89
CA PRO A 70 0.42 15.56 1.59
C PRO A 70 1.64 15.46 2.51
N TYR A 71 1.44 15.21 3.81
CA TYR A 71 2.53 15.02 4.77
C TYR A 71 3.44 13.86 4.35
N VAL A 72 2.86 12.69 4.11
CA VAL A 72 3.63 11.48 3.76
C VAL A 72 4.30 11.62 2.40
N ARG A 73 3.63 12.27 1.43
CA ARG A 73 4.27 12.61 0.15
C ARG A 73 5.52 13.45 0.34
N ALA A 74 5.44 14.51 1.14
CA ALA A 74 6.59 15.38 1.40
C ALA A 74 7.75 14.58 2.00
N LYS A 75 7.47 13.64 2.92
CA LYS A 75 8.48 12.73 3.47
C LYS A 75 9.11 11.81 2.42
N PHE A 76 8.34 11.29 1.47
CA PHE A 76 8.89 10.51 0.34
C PHE A 76 9.80 11.34 -0.56
N ASP A 77 9.45 12.60 -0.81
CA ASP A 77 10.19 13.47 -1.73
C ASP A 77 11.47 14.05 -1.06
N ILE A 78 11.54 14.15 0.27
CA ILE A 78 12.73 14.61 1.01
C ILE A 78 13.91 13.67 0.77
N ASP A 79 15.05 14.23 0.37
CA ASP A 79 16.32 13.52 0.16
C ASP A 79 16.19 12.23 -0.68
N ASN A 80 15.25 12.23 -1.64
CA ASN A 80 14.87 11.07 -2.45
C ASN A 80 14.61 9.82 -1.59
N PHE A 81 13.98 9.98 -0.42
CA PHE A 81 13.68 8.90 0.50
C PHE A 81 12.86 7.81 -0.18
N GLY A 82 11.85 8.18 -0.98
CA GLY A 82 11.04 7.24 -1.74
C GLY A 82 11.85 6.33 -2.66
N ASP A 83 12.79 6.89 -3.42
CA ASP A 83 13.66 6.11 -4.31
C ASP A 83 14.56 5.14 -3.52
N ARG A 84 15.16 5.62 -2.42
CA ARG A 84 15.99 4.77 -1.54
C ARG A 84 15.16 3.66 -0.90
N PHE A 85 13.93 3.97 -0.50
CA PHE A 85 13.03 3.02 0.12
C PHE A 85 12.59 1.94 -0.86
N PHE A 86 12.28 2.33 -2.11
CA PHE A 86 11.96 1.41 -3.17
C PHE A 86 13.13 0.48 -3.51
N ALA A 87 14.34 1.03 -3.63
CA ALA A 87 15.55 0.25 -3.87
C ALA A 87 15.81 -0.76 -2.74
N ALA A 88 15.62 -0.37 -1.48
CA ALA A 88 15.74 -1.27 -0.33
C ALA A 88 14.71 -2.41 -0.36
N SER A 89 13.46 -2.12 -0.75
CA SER A 89 12.44 -3.15 -0.95
C SER A 89 12.85 -4.13 -2.05
N CYS A 90 13.31 -3.64 -3.21
CA CYS A 90 13.76 -4.46 -4.34
C CYS A 90 14.91 -5.38 -3.97
N ALA A 91 15.88 -4.89 -3.17
CA ALA A 91 17.03 -5.67 -2.74
C ALA A 91 16.63 -6.89 -1.88
N GLN A 92 15.51 -6.82 -1.17
CA GLN A 92 15.03 -7.89 -0.29
C GLN A 92 13.93 -8.76 -0.91
N GLU A 93 13.61 -8.61 -2.20
CA GLU A 93 12.49 -9.33 -2.84
C GLU A 93 12.65 -10.86 -2.87
N ASN A 94 13.88 -11.34 -2.72
CA ASN A 94 14.19 -12.77 -2.70
C ASN A 94 14.39 -13.32 -1.28
N ASP A 95 14.26 -12.48 -0.25
CA ASP A 95 14.40 -12.91 1.14
C ASP A 95 13.16 -13.71 1.56
N GLN A 96 13.39 -14.93 2.05
CA GLN A 96 12.34 -15.76 2.63
C GLN A 96 11.97 -15.22 4.02
N THR A 97 10.98 -14.34 4.07
CA THR A 97 10.36 -13.84 5.31
C THR A 97 8.93 -14.36 5.45
N CYS A 98 8.25 -14.05 6.57
CA CYS A 98 6.89 -14.49 6.87
C CYS A 98 5.80 -13.88 5.96
N LEU A 99 6.13 -12.85 5.18
CA LEU A 99 5.29 -12.26 4.14
C LEU A 99 6.03 -12.37 2.80
N PRO A 100 5.34 -12.60 1.67
CA PRO A 100 6.00 -12.66 0.38
C PRO A 100 6.73 -11.34 0.11
N ALA A 101 8.07 -11.37 0.10
CA ALA A 101 8.86 -10.15 0.01
C ALA A 101 8.56 -9.32 -1.25
N LYS A 102 8.25 -9.98 -2.36
CA LYS A 102 7.75 -9.36 -3.60
C LYS A 102 6.42 -8.63 -3.42
N TYR A 103 5.52 -9.16 -2.61
CA TYR A 103 4.25 -8.48 -2.35
C TYR A 103 4.45 -7.22 -1.50
N ARG A 104 5.46 -7.17 -0.63
CA ARG A 104 5.83 -5.92 0.07
C ARG A 104 6.20 -4.81 -0.91
N THR A 105 6.96 -5.10 -1.97
CA THR A 105 7.27 -4.10 -2.99
C THR A 105 6.01 -3.60 -3.72
N ILE A 106 5.02 -4.46 -3.95
CA ILE A 106 3.71 -4.04 -4.46
C ILE A 106 3.02 -3.07 -3.49
N ILE A 107 2.97 -3.41 -2.20
CA ILE A 107 2.35 -2.57 -1.17
C ILE A 107 3.06 -1.23 -1.09
N LEU A 108 4.40 -1.22 -1.13
CA LEU A 108 5.19 0.00 -1.20
C LEU A 108 4.83 0.85 -2.44
N GLY A 109 4.86 0.26 -3.63
CA GLY A 109 4.48 0.95 -4.86
C GLY A 109 3.07 1.54 -4.78
N ALA A 110 2.14 0.79 -4.19
CA ALA A 110 0.77 1.25 -4.00
C ALA A 110 0.68 2.44 -3.03
N LEU A 111 1.43 2.43 -1.92
CA LEU A 111 1.52 3.54 -0.97
C LEU A 111 2.16 4.78 -1.58
N MET A 112 3.22 4.61 -2.39
CA MET A 112 3.84 5.72 -3.13
C MET A 112 2.85 6.33 -4.13
N MET A 113 2.09 5.51 -4.86
CA MET A 113 1.01 6.00 -5.73
C MET A 113 -0.11 6.67 -4.92
N ARG A 114 -0.47 6.14 -3.75
CA ARG A 114 -1.45 6.75 -2.83
C ARG A 114 -1.01 8.14 -2.40
N ALA A 115 0.27 8.31 -2.06
CA ALA A 115 0.85 9.60 -1.73
C ALA A 115 0.94 10.54 -2.95
N GLY A 116 0.92 10.01 -4.18
CA GLY A 116 1.32 10.75 -5.38
C GLY A 116 2.82 11.06 -5.38
N ALA A 117 3.63 10.27 -4.66
CA ALA A 117 5.08 10.41 -4.62
C ALA A 117 5.68 10.20 -6.00
N LYS A 118 6.87 10.74 -6.23
CA LYS A 118 7.62 10.50 -7.46
C LYS A 118 8.12 9.04 -7.47
N ILE A 119 7.87 8.34 -8.57
CA ILE A 119 8.35 6.98 -8.82
C ILE A 119 9.10 7.01 -10.15
N ARG A 120 10.30 6.42 -10.20
CA ARG A 120 11.11 6.38 -11.42
C ARG A 120 10.47 5.46 -12.45
N ALA A 121 10.70 5.73 -13.74
CA ALA A 121 10.12 4.92 -14.81
C ALA A 121 10.57 3.45 -14.76
N GLU A 122 11.82 3.20 -14.36
CA GLU A 122 12.36 1.85 -14.13
C GLU A 122 11.64 1.13 -12.99
N ASP A 123 11.34 1.83 -11.88
CA ASP A 123 10.64 1.27 -10.73
C ASP A 123 9.17 0.95 -11.08
N LEU A 124 8.52 1.81 -11.88
CA LEU A 124 7.18 1.53 -12.40
C LEU A 124 7.16 0.30 -13.33
N GLN A 125 8.18 0.13 -14.16
CA GLN A 125 8.30 -1.04 -15.00
C GLN A 125 8.56 -2.30 -14.17
N HIS A 126 9.43 -2.20 -13.15
CA HIS A 126 9.67 -3.28 -12.20
C HIS A 126 8.38 -3.73 -11.51
N LEU A 127 7.54 -2.80 -11.05
CA LEU A 127 6.22 -3.11 -10.49
C LEU A 127 5.32 -3.86 -11.49
N ARG A 128 5.30 -3.45 -12.77
CA ARG A 128 4.54 -4.15 -13.83
C ARG A 128 5.05 -5.58 -14.04
N ASP A 129 6.37 -5.77 -14.03
CA ASP A 129 7.01 -7.07 -14.23
C ASP A 129 6.85 -7.99 -13.01
N LEU A 130 6.65 -7.41 -11.82
CA LEU A 130 6.44 -8.13 -10.56
C LEU A 130 5.01 -8.65 -10.42
N VAL A 131 4.01 -7.89 -10.88
CA VAL A 131 2.58 -8.28 -10.81
C VAL A 131 2.28 -9.70 -11.31
N PRO A 132 2.76 -10.17 -12.48
CA PRO A 132 2.48 -11.54 -12.94
C PRO A 132 3.18 -12.62 -12.11
N GLN A 133 4.20 -12.29 -11.32
CA GLN A 133 4.93 -13.25 -10.48
C GLN A 133 4.25 -13.50 -9.13
N ILE A 134 3.34 -12.61 -8.73
CA ILE A 134 2.68 -12.67 -7.43
C ILE A 134 1.43 -13.54 -7.54
N HIS A 135 1.27 -14.44 -6.57
CA HIS A 135 0.10 -15.28 -6.49
C HIS A 135 -1.16 -14.42 -6.44
N CYS A 136 -2.16 -14.79 -7.24
CA CYS A 136 -3.42 -14.08 -7.32
C CYS A 136 -4.56 -15.06 -7.18
N SER A 137 -5.34 -14.91 -6.11
CA SER A 137 -6.48 -15.78 -5.84
C SER A 137 -7.81 -15.09 -6.19
N SER A 138 -8.64 -15.80 -6.96
CA SER A 138 -9.98 -15.36 -7.37
C SER A 138 -11.10 -15.85 -6.45
N ARG A 139 -10.76 -16.71 -5.46
CA ARG A 139 -11.72 -17.36 -4.55
C ARG A 139 -11.21 -17.32 -3.11
N PHE A 140 -12.03 -17.79 -2.17
CA PHE A 140 -11.59 -18.03 -0.79
C PHE A 140 -10.27 -18.81 -0.78
N ALA A 141 -9.23 -18.25 -0.15
CA ALA A 141 -7.96 -18.93 0.06
C ALA A 141 -7.86 -19.34 1.54
N LEU A 142 -7.16 -20.45 1.79
CA LEU A 142 -6.90 -20.88 3.16
C LEU A 142 -5.95 -19.87 3.83
N PRO A 143 -6.12 -19.58 5.13
CA PRO A 143 -5.39 -18.48 5.79
C PRO A 143 -3.87 -18.61 5.74
N LEU A 144 -3.36 -19.84 5.62
CA LEU A 144 -1.92 -20.15 5.57
C LEU A 144 -1.32 -20.07 4.15
N GLY A 145 -2.11 -19.75 3.12
CA GLY A 145 -1.65 -19.63 1.73
C GLY A 145 -2.34 -18.50 0.98
N ASP A 146 -2.91 -17.54 1.71
CA ASP A 146 -3.60 -16.38 1.16
C ASP A 146 -2.63 -15.23 0.89
N GLU A 147 -1.54 -15.55 0.18
CA GLU A 147 -0.41 -14.67 -0.04
C GLU A 147 -0.57 -13.91 -1.35
N GLY A 148 -0.52 -12.58 -1.29
CA GLY A 148 -0.48 -11.71 -2.47
C GLY A 148 -1.84 -11.16 -2.88
N PHE A 149 -2.11 -11.12 -4.18
CA PHE A 149 -3.27 -10.39 -4.71
C PHE A 149 -4.59 -11.15 -4.59
N ARG A 150 -5.68 -10.40 -4.40
CA ARG A 150 -7.01 -10.80 -4.86
C ARG A 150 -7.26 -10.29 -6.28
N SER A 151 -8.10 -10.97 -7.05
CA SER A 151 -8.37 -10.55 -8.44
C SER A 151 -8.80 -9.09 -8.56
N PRO A 152 -9.71 -8.56 -7.71
CA PRO A 152 -10.07 -7.14 -7.77
C PRO A 152 -8.93 -6.21 -7.36
N GLY A 153 -8.20 -6.52 -6.28
CA GLY A 153 -7.01 -5.76 -5.86
C GLY A 153 -5.89 -5.73 -6.91
N ARG A 154 -5.65 -6.83 -7.64
CA ARG A 154 -4.70 -6.86 -8.76
C ARG A 154 -5.14 -5.93 -9.89
N ALA A 155 -6.41 -5.99 -10.28
CA ALA A 155 -6.95 -5.14 -11.32
C ALA A 155 -6.83 -3.65 -10.95
N GLN A 156 -7.12 -3.31 -9.70
CA GLN A 156 -6.95 -1.94 -9.18
C GLN A 156 -5.50 -1.48 -9.19
N PHE A 157 -4.57 -2.34 -8.81
CA PHE A 157 -3.14 -2.00 -8.81
C PHE A 157 -2.62 -1.78 -10.24
N LEU A 158 -3.03 -2.63 -11.20
CA LEU A 158 -2.71 -2.43 -12.61
C LEU A 158 -3.31 -1.13 -13.15
N ALA A 159 -4.57 -0.83 -12.83
CA ALA A 159 -5.19 0.45 -13.21
C ALA A 159 -4.45 1.64 -12.59
N ALA A 160 -4.00 1.53 -11.33
CA ALA A 160 -3.21 2.56 -10.67
C ALA A 160 -1.85 2.77 -11.37
N LEU A 161 -1.19 1.72 -11.83
CA LEU A 161 0.06 1.82 -12.62
C LEU A 161 -0.17 2.49 -13.97
N ASP A 162 -1.25 2.15 -14.67
CA ASP A 162 -1.56 2.67 -16.00
C ASP A 162 -1.99 4.14 -15.97
N HIS A 163 -2.63 4.57 -14.88
CA HIS A 163 -3.06 5.95 -14.66
C HIS A 163 -2.14 6.74 -13.72
N TYR A 164 -0.96 6.21 -13.39
CA TYR A 164 -0.04 6.88 -12.48
C TYR A 164 0.42 8.22 -13.05
N GLN A 165 0.30 9.27 -12.24
CA GLN A 165 0.85 10.57 -12.52
C GLN A 165 1.58 11.09 -11.28
N ALA A 166 2.86 11.44 -11.44
CA ALA A 166 3.64 12.01 -10.36
C ALA A 166 2.95 13.27 -9.81
N GLY A 167 2.77 13.30 -8.51
CA GLY A 167 2.13 14.38 -7.80
C GLY A 167 0.61 14.36 -7.75
N VAL A 168 -0.05 13.35 -8.32
CA VAL A 168 -1.48 13.13 -8.19
C VAL A 168 -1.71 11.92 -7.29
N PRO A 169 -2.22 12.14 -6.05
CA PRO A 169 -2.55 11.05 -5.14
C PRO A 169 -3.58 10.07 -5.72
N ARG A 170 -3.32 8.77 -5.60
CA ARG A 170 -4.25 7.72 -6.04
C ARG A 170 -5.28 7.40 -4.96
N ASN A 171 -6.57 7.37 -5.30
CA ASN A 171 -7.62 6.86 -4.41
C ASN A 171 -7.99 5.42 -4.75
N TYR A 172 -7.68 4.46 -3.87
CA TYR A 172 -8.00 3.04 -4.07
C TYR A 172 -9.45 2.66 -3.73
N GLN A 173 -10.22 3.57 -3.14
CA GLN A 173 -11.65 3.38 -2.96
C GLN A 173 -12.45 3.69 -4.22
N GLU A 174 -11.89 4.47 -5.14
CA GLU A 174 -12.54 4.81 -6.40
C GLU A 174 -12.42 3.66 -7.40
N PRO A 175 -13.48 3.40 -8.19
CA PRO A 175 -13.52 2.28 -9.13
C PRO A 175 -12.66 2.47 -10.39
N ARG A 176 -11.97 3.60 -10.56
CA ARG A 176 -11.28 4.00 -11.79
C ARG A 176 -9.84 3.58 -11.78
#